data_AF-A0A519ZHQ1-F1
#
_entry.id   AF-A0A519ZHQ1-F1
#
_cell.length_a   1.000
_cell.length_b   1.000
_cell.length_c   1.000
_cell.angle_alpha   90.00
_cell.angle_beta   90.00
_cell.angle_gamma   90.00
#
_symmetry.space_group_name_H-M   'P 1'
#
loop_
_entity.id
_entity.type
_entity.pdbx_description
1 polymer ?
#
loop_
_entity_poly.entity_id
_entity_poly.type
_entity_poly.pdbx_seq_one_letter_code
_entity_poly.pdbx_strand_id
1 'polypeptide(L)'
;MKSLKSVYLLALAIGAGLALSSCEKVLDKTNLQSIDAGLVYSDSTLANLNLNYVYENNLPAWFGQSGVGLGSVSPGQLSEEYYGENNYLYGLLQISDVTDFGTALSATNNYGRIRFVNAFLRDVKGGTLPQRTKDRLRAQAQFWRAWRYFDLVRVYGGVPLVFTPLDAVGDDARAKTYLPRNTTTDCFKAIVADLDSAIAALPAKWAASADWGRINKGSAAAFKARVLLTAASPQFNPSDDAAKWTTAYAASQQAQTLLSNNGYALHASYDQLWFQETGNPEAVLVT
;
A
#
# COMPACT_ATOMS: atom_id res chain seq x y z
N MET A 1 -23.98 65.04 -38.17
CA MET A 1 -23.43 64.91 -36.79
C MET A 1 -24.03 63.79 -35.93
N LYS A 2 -25.16 63.14 -36.30
CA LYS A 2 -25.73 62.03 -35.50
C LYS A 2 -25.04 60.66 -35.73
N SER A 3 -24.40 60.43 -36.88
CA SER A 3 -23.77 59.13 -37.20
C SER A 3 -22.43 58.88 -36.50
N LEU A 4 -21.61 59.91 -36.23
CA LEU A 4 -20.33 59.72 -35.53
C LEU A 4 -20.51 59.32 -34.06
N LYS A 5 -21.55 59.82 -33.38
CA LYS A 5 -21.80 59.49 -31.96
C LYS A 5 -22.14 58.00 -31.76
N SER A 6 -22.87 57.38 -32.68
CA SER A 6 -23.18 55.94 -32.63
C SER A 6 -21.94 55.07 -32.86
N VAL A 7 -20.98 55.49 -33.68
CA VAL A 7 -19.72 54.74 -33.91
C VAL A 7 -18.82 54.80 -32.66
N TYR A 8 -18.74 55.96 -32.00
CA TYR A 8 -18.00 56.07 -30.72
C TYR A 8 -18.65 55.26 -29.59
N LEU A 9 -19.98 55.21 -29.51
CA LEU A 9 -20.70 54.38 -28.54
C LEU A 9 -20.50 52.87 -28.78
N LEU A 10 -20.46 52.43 -30.04
CA LEU A 10 -20.19 51.04 -30.40
C LEU A 10 -18.74 50.64 -30.11
N ALA A 11 -17.78 51.52 -30.38
CA ALA A 11 -16.36 51.30 -30.07
C ALA A 11 -16.11 51.25 -28.55
N LEU A 12 -16.80 52.07 -27.75
CA LEU A 12 -16.72 52.05 -26.29
C LEU A 12 -17.31 50.74 -25.72
N ALA A 13 -18.40 50.25 -26.30
CA ALA A 13 -19.04 49.00 -25.90
C ALA A 13 -18.18 47.77 -26.24
N ILE A 14 -17.50 47.76 -27.39
CA ILE A 14 -16.57 46.70 -27.79
C ILE A 14 -15.29 46.72 -26.92
N GLY A 15 -14.78 47.92 -26.61
CA GLY A 15 -13.64 48.08 -25.68
C GLY A 15 -13.96 47.64 -24.24
N ALA A 16 -15.19 47.88 -23.76
CA ALA A 16 -15.65 47.41 -22.47
C ALA A 16 -15.86 45.88 -22.44
N GLY A 17 -16.30 45.28 -23.55
CA GLY A 17 -16.42 43.82 -23.68
C GLY A 17 -15.08 43.08 -23.66
N LEU A 18 -14.03 43.68 -24.23
CA LEU A 18 -12.66 43.12 -24.23
C LEU A 18 -11.93 43.29 -22.90
N ALA A 19 -12.35 44.25 -22.06
CA ALA A 19 -11.80 44.42 -20.71
C ALA A 19 -12.33 43.37 -19.70
N LEU A 20 -13.50 42.77 -19.99
CA LEU A 20 -14.13 41.77 -19.11
C LEU A 20 -13.61 40.34 -19.33
N SER A 21 -12.91 40.06 -20.44
CA SER A 21 -12.33 38.74 -20.73
C SER A 21 -10.89 38.55 -20.21
N SER A 22 -10.28 39.58 -19.61
CA SER A 22 -8.88 39.54 -19.15
C SER A 22 -8.70 39.09 -17.68
N CYS A 23 -9.78 38.79 -16.96
CA CYS A 23 -9.76 38.50 -15.52
C CYS A 23 -9.89 37.01 -15.15
N GLU A 24 -9.62 36.06 -16.05
CA GLU A 24 -9.69 34.63 -15.69
C GLU A 24 -8.60 34.21 -14.68
N LYS A 25 -7.42 34.86 -14.69
CA LYS A 25 -6.32 34.56 -13.75
C LYS A 25 -6.62 34.85 -12.28
N VAL A 26 -7.68 35.60 -11.96
CA VAL A 26 -8.10 35.84 -10.56
C VAL A 26 -8.85 34.63 -9.99
N LEU A 27 -9.41 33.78 -10.85
CA LEU A 27 -10.09 32.53 -10.47
C LEU A 27 -9.15 31.32 -10.43
N ASP A 28 -7.98 31.39 -11.08
CA ASP A 28 -6.89 30.40 -10.93
C ASP A 28 -6.18 30.57 -9.58
N LYS A 29 -6.94 30.51 -8.49
CA LYS A 29 -6.37 30.45 -7.14
C LYS A 29 -5.92 29.01 -6.90
N THR A 30 -4.62 28.81 -6.82
CA THR A 30 -4.08 27.58 -6.23
C THR A 30 -4.56 27.51 -4.78
N ASN A 31 -5.11 26.36 -4.39
CA ASN A 31 -5.54 26.16 -3.03
C ASN A 31 -4.30 26.11 -2.14
N LEU A 32 -3.98 27.21 -1.46
CA LEU A 32 -2.81 27.33 -0.58
C LEU A 32 -2.87 26.42 0.66
N GLN A 33 -4.03 25.81 0.94
CA GLN A 33 -4.22 24.85 2.04
C GLN A 33 -4.04 23.39 1.57
N SER A 34 -3.97 23.13 0.26
CA SER A 34 -3.74 21.79 -0.28
C SER A 34 -2.49 21.77 -1.13
N ILE A 35 -1.58 20.84 -0.87
CA ILE A 35 -0.46 20.61 -1.78
C ILE A 35 -1.04 20.01 -3.06
N ASP A 36 -0.85 20.68 -4.21
CA ASP A 36 -1.30 20.19 -5.51
C ASP A 36 -0.68 18.81 -5.80
N ALA A 37 -1.50 17.86 -6.26
CA ALA A 37 -1.03 16.51 -6.56
C ALA A 37 0.12 16.51 -7.59
N GLY A 38 0.12 17.43 -8.56
CA GLY A 38 1.20 17.59 -9.53
C GLY A 38 2.52 18.06 -8.91
N LEU A 39 2.46 18.86 -7.85
CA LEU A 39 3.64 19.33 -7.10
C LEU A 39 4.24 18.21 -6.22
N VAL A 40 3.39 17.40 -5.56
CA VAL A 40 3.84 16.31 -4.67
C VAL A 40 4.77 15.33 -5.37
N TYR A 41 4.47 14.96 -6.62
CA TYR A 41 5.23 13.95 -7.38
C TYR A 41 6.25 14.56 -8.34
N SER A 42 6.57 15.84 -8.14
CA SER A 42 7.71 16.53 -8.74
C SER A 42 8.89 16.68 -7.76
N ASP A 43 8.60 16.67 -6.45
CA ASP A 43 9.59 16.78 -5.36
C ASP A 43 9.76 15.43 -4.65
N SER A 44 11.00 14.96 -4.53
CA SER A 44 11.28 13.68 -3.88
C SER A 44 10.94 13.68 -2.39
N THR A 45 11.01 14.82 -1.72
CA THR A 45 10.69 14.97 -0.31
C THR A 45 9.20 14.79 -0.08
N LEU A 46 8.37 15.49 -0.88
CA LEU A 46 6.92 15.38 -0.80
C LEU A 46 6.41 13.99 -1.19
N ALA A 47 7.00 13.39 -2.23
CA ALA A 47 6.69 12.03 -2.62
C ALA A 47 7.05 11.01 -1.53
N ASN A 48 8.17 11.21 -0.81
CA ASN A 48 8.53 10.38 0.34
C ASN A 48 7.58 10.58 1.53
N LEU A 49 7.10 11.80 1.78
CA LEU A 49 6.09 12.05 2.83
C LEU A 49 4.76 11.34 2.51
N ASN A 50 4.32 11.36 1.26
CA ASN A 50 3.14 10.61 0.85
C ASN A 50 3.37 9.09 0.98
N LEU A 51 4.56 8.60 0.66
CA LEU A 51 4.93 7.21 0.93
C LEU A 51 4.90 6.89 2.43
N ASN A 52 5.35 7.79 3.31
CA ASN A 52 5.27 7.56 4.76
C ASN A 52 3.83 7.38 5.23
N TYR A 53 2.89 8.14 4.67
CA TYR A 53 1.46 7.91 4.92
C TYR A 53 1.02 6.51 4.47
N VAL A 54 1.50 6.02 3.33
CA VAL A 54 1.25 4.61 2.93
C VAL A 54 1.80 3.63 3.96
N TYR A 55 3.00 3.85 4.51
CA TYR A 55 3.55 3.01 5.57
C TYR A 55 2.67 3.05 6.82
N GLU A 56 2.36 4.22 7.36
CA GLU A 56 1.55 4.40 8.57
C GLU A 56 0.23 3.62 8.51
N ASN A 57 -0.45 3.66 7.36
CA ASN A 57 -1.72 2.96 7.17
C ASN A 57 -1.58 1.44 7.00
N ASN A 58 -0.38 0.91 6.71
CA ASN A 58 -0.18 -0.49 6.35
C ASN A 58 0.75 -1.27 7.29
N LEU A 59 1.47 -0.59 8.18
CA LEU A 59 2.30 -1.22 9.18
C LEU A 59 1.43 -2.10 10.09
N PRO A 60 1.85 -3.35 10.39
CA PRO A 60 1.21 -4.15 11.41
C PRO A 60 1.39 -3.46 12.78
N ALA A 61 0.36 -3.52 13.63
CA ALA A 61 0.48 -3.02 15.00
C ALA A 61 1.33 -3.97 15.85
N TRP A 62 1.87 -3.44 16.95
CA TRP A 62 2.61 -4.22 17.93
C TRP A 62 1.69 -5.30 18.52
N PHE A 63 2.11 -6.56 18.47
CA PHE A 63 1.30 -7.76 18.75
C PHE A 63 0.19 -8.11 17.74
N GLY A 64 0.21 -7.55 16.54
CA GLY A 64 -0.84 -7.76 15.54
C GLY A 64 -1.92 -6.70 15.60
N GLN A 65 -2.72 -6.61 14.54
CA GLN A 65 -3.72 -5.55 14.39
C GLN A 65 -4.80 -5.69 15.47
N SER A 66 -5.08 -4.65 16.28
CA SER A 66 -6.22 -4.69 17.20
C SER A 66 -7.52 -4.76 16.40
N GLY A 67 -8.24 -5.88 16.48
CA GLY A 67 -9.47 -6.13 15.73
C GLY A 67 -9.85 -7.62 15.73
N VAL A 68 -10.84 -7.99 14.92
CA VAL A 68 -11.40 -9.36 14.83
C VAL A 68 -11.10 -10.04 13.48
N GLY A 69 -10.21 -9.47 12.65
CA GLY A 69 -9.72 -10.13 11.43
C GLY A 69 -8.78 -11.30 11.73
N LEU A 70 -8.66 -12.29 10.84
CA LEU A 70 -7.74 -13.41 11.04
C LEU A 70 -6.28 -12.91 10.97
N GLY A 71 -5.61 -12.84 12.13
CA GLY A 71 -4.34 -12.14 12.34
C GLY A 71 -4.43 -11.00 13.37
N SER A 72 -5.63 -10.76 13.90
CA SER A 72 -5.96 -9.70 14.85
C SER A 72 -6.13 -10.20 16.28
N VAL A 73 -6.04 -11.52 16.51
CA VAL A 73 -5.92 -12.03 17.88
C VAL A 73 -4.47 -11.84 18.28
N SER A 74 -4.20 -10.74 18.96
CA SER A 74 -2.91 -10.54 19.61
C SER A 74 -2.63 -11.74 20.52
N PRO A 75 -1.40 -12.29 20.55
CA PRO A 75 -1.05 -13.32 21.52
C PRO A 75 -1.39 -12.92 22.95
N GLY A 76 -1.34 -11.62 23.28
CA GLY A 76 -1.80 -11.09 24.56
C GLY A 76 -3.31 -11.24 24.77
N GLN A 77 -4.13 -11.12 23.71
CA GLN A 77 -5.56 -11.42 23.78
C GLN A 77 -5.83 -12.91 24.00
N LEU A 78 -4.97 -13.80 23.53
CA LEU A 78 -5.07 -15.26 23.79
C LEU A 78 -4.62 -15.66 25.20
N SER A 79 -4.18 -14.70 26.02
CA SER A 79 -3.81 -14.93 27.43
C SER A 79 -4.90 -14.46 28.39
N GLU A 80 -4.88 -14.99 29.61
CA GLU A 80 -5.73 -14.59 30.72
C GLU A 80 -5.46 -13.16 31.22
N GLU A 81 -4.38 -12.51 30.77
CA GLU A 81 -3.99 -11.15 31.17
C GLU A 81 -4.76 -10.05 30.41
N TYR A 82 -5.52 -10.39 29.37
CA TYR A 82 -6.25 -9.39 28.58
C TYR A 82 -7.52 -8.89 29.28
N TYR A 83 -7.62 -7.56 29.44
CA TYR A 83 -8.79 -6.89 29.97
C TYR A 83 -9.89 -6.79 28.91
N GLY A 84 -10.90 -7.66 28.96
CA GLY A 84 -12.09 -7.62 28.10
C GLY A 84 -12.54 -9.00 27.60
N GLU A 85 -13.68 -9.03 26.91
CA GLU A 85 -14.19 -10.26 26.29
C GLU A 85 -13.34 -10.65 25.08
N ASN A 86 -12.79 -11.86 25.08
CA ASN A 86 -12.19 -12.45 23.89
C ASN A 86 -13.16 -13.44 23.25
N ASN A 87 -13.85 -13.01 22.19
CA ASN A 87 -14.79 -13.86 21.44
C ASN A 87 -14.15 -15.15 20.91
N TYR A 88 -12.84 -15.16 20.65
CA TYR A 88 -12.10 -16.36 20.24
C TYR A 88 -11.99 -17.37 21.39
N LEU A 89 -11.55 -16.94 22.58
CA LEU A 89 -11.43 -17.83 23.75
C LEU A 89 -12.79 -18.30 24.27
N TYR A 90 -13.81 -17.45 24.20
CA TYR A 90 -15.18 -17.80 24.61
C TYR A 90 -15.98 -18.56 23.54
N GLY A 91 -15.44 -18.74 22.32
CA GLY A 91 -16.15 -19.39 21.22
C GLY A 91 -17.38 -18.63 20.74
N LEU A 92 -17.41 -17.31 20.95
CA LEU A 92 -18.51 -16.41 20.58
C LEU A 92 -18.31 -15.73 19.22
N LEU A 93 -17.25 -16.08 18.48
CA LEU A 93 -16.98 -15.48 17.17
C LEU A 93 -18.12 -15.71 16.18
N GLN A 94 -18.63 -14.62 15.63
CA GLN A 94 -19.65 -14.61 14.60
C GLN A 94 -19.07 -14.11 13.26
N ILE A 95 -19.74 -14.46 12.17
CA ILE A 95 -19.34 -14.00 10.82
C ILE A 95 -19.35 -12.46 10.74
N SER A 96 -20.25 -11.79 11.48
CA SER A 96 -20.33 -10.32 11.56
C SER A 96 -19.14 -9.66 12.23
N ASP A 97 -18.33 -10.40 12.98
CA ASP A 97 -17.11 -9.87 13.61
C ASP A 97 -16.00 -9.63 12.56
N VAL A 98 -16.09 -10.28 11.40
CA VAL A 98 -15.11 -10.15 10.32
C VAL A 98 -15.41 -8.86 9.51
N THR A 99 -14.72 -7.78 9.87
CA THR A 99 -14.96 -6.42 9.31
C THR A 99 -13.82 -5.89 8.44
N ASP A 100 -12.74 -6.65 8.27
CA ASP A 100 -11.49 -6.25 7.63
C ASP A 100 -11.55 -6.19 6.09
N PHE A 101 -12.56 -6.82 5.48
CA PHE A 101 -12.86 -6.66 4.05
C PHE A 101 -13.15 -5.18 3.72
N GLY A 102 -14.03 -4.55 4.51
CA GLY A 102 -14.46 -3.16 4.33
C GLY A 102 -15.85 -3.02 3.72
N THR A 103 -16.73 -2.31 4.43
CA THR A 103 -18.09 -1.95 3.98
C THR A 103 -18.19 -0.48 3.56
N ALA A 104 -17.12 0.29 3.76
CA ALA A 104 -16.99 1.70 3.40
C ALA A 104 -15.54 2.03 3.07
N LEU A 105 -15.29 3.17 2.43
CA LEU A 105 -13.93 3.66 2.22
C LEU A 105 -13.32 4.11 3.56
N SER A 106 -12.41 3.31 4.13
CA SER A 106 -11.75 3.62 5.39
C SER A 106 -10.31 3.13 5.40
N ALA A 107 -9.42 3.90 6.03
CA ALA A 107 -8.05 3.50 6.33
C ALA A 107 -7.96 2.29 7.29
N THR A 108 -9.07 1.92 7.94
CA THR A 108 -9.14 0.80 8.88
C THR A 108 -9.40 -0.55 8.23
N ASN A 109 -9.75 -0.59 6.93
CA ASN A 109 -9.99 -1.84 6.20
C ASN A 109 -9.04 -2.04 5.01
N ASN A 110 -8.95 -3.27 4.52
CA ASN A 110 -7.97 -3.64 3.51
C ASN A 110 -8.21 -2.96 2.15
N TYR A 111 -9.45 -2.87 1.66
CA TYR A 111 -9.70 -2.22 0.35
C TYR A 111 -9.51 -0.71 0.37
N GLY A 112 -9.80 -0.03 1.47
CA GLY A 112 -9.47 1.38 1.63
C GLY A 112 -7.96 1.61 1.61
N ARG A 113 -7.18 0.79 2.34
CA ARG A 113 -5.71 0.80 2.29
C ARG A 113 -5.18 0.53 0.88
N ILE A 114 -5.71 -0.49 0.19
CA ILE A 114 -5.34 -0.81 -1.20
C ILE A 114 -5.64 0.37 -2.14
N ARG A 115 -6.77 1.06 -1.96
CA ARG A 115 -7.11 2.25 -2.76
C ARG A 115 -6.08 3.36 -2.56
N PHE A 116 -5.66 3.65 -1.32
CA PHE A 116 -4.61 4.64 -1.05
C PHE A 116 -3.28 4.25 -1.70
N VAL A 117 -2.89 2.98 -1.61
CA VAL A 117 -1.70 2.46 -2.30
C VAL A 117 -1.81 2.62 -3.82
N ASN A 118 -2.96 2.29 -4.41
CA ASN A 118 -3.18 2.43 -5.85
C ASN A 118 -3.17 3.90 -6.30
N ALA A 119 -3.70 4.82 -5.48
CA ALA A 119 -3.62 6.25 -5.75
C ALA A 119 -2.16 6.71 -5.78
N PHE A 120 -1.36 6.34 -4.78
CA PHE A 120 0.07 6.63 -4.77
C PHE A 120 0.79 6.06 -6.00
N LEU A 121 0.52 4.80 -6.36
CA LEU A 121 1.13 4.16 -7.53
C LEU A 121 0.77 4.85 -8.86
N ARG A 122 -0.48 5.29 -9.00
CA ARG A 122 -0.94 6.07 -10.16
C ARG A 122 -0.21 7.40 -10.23
N ASP A 123 -0.14 8.11 -9.11
CA ASP A 123 0.34 9.50 -9.10
C ASP A 123 1.87 9.57 -9.21
N VAL A 124 2.61 8.68 -8.54
CA VAL A 124 4.07 8.56 -8.75
C VAL A 124 4.40 8.23 -10.20
N LYS A 125 3.60 7.38 -10.87
CA LYS A 125 3.81 7.05 -12.28
C LYS A 125 3.65 8.28 -13.18
N GLY A 126 2.66 9.14 -12.90
CA GLY A 126 2.41 10.39 -13.61
C GLY A 126 3.39 11.53 -13.28
N GLY A 127 4.11 11.44 -12.16
CA GLY A 127 5.07 12.44 -11.71
C GLY A 127 6.33 12.57 -12.57
N THR A 128 7.02 13.70 -12.38
CA THR A 128 8.23 14.10 -13.13
C THR A 128 9.54 13.67 -12.47
N LEU A 129 9.48 12.96 -11.33
CA LEU A 129 10.65 12.43 -10.64
C LEU A 129 11.51 11.51 -11.54
N PRO A 130 12.83 11.42 -11.28
CA PRO A 130 13.70 10.48 -11.99
C PRO A 130 13.19 9.05 -11.92
N GLN A 131 13.31 8.29 -13.02
CA GLN A 131 12.73 6.95 -13.14
C GLN A 131 13.19 6.01 -12.01
N ARG A 132 14.48 6.04 -11.67
CA ARG A 132 15.04 5.25 -10.56
C ARG A 132 14.38 5.55 -9.21
N THR A 133 14.04 6.82 -8.96
CA THR A 133 13.33 7.24 -7.74
C THR A 133 11.89 6.75 -7.77
N LYS A 134 11.20 6.91 -8.91
CA LYS A 134 9.84 6.39 -9.10
C LYS A 134 9.76 4.88 -8.87
N ASP A 135 10.71 4.13 -9.40
CA ASP A 135 10.74 2.66 -9.26
C ASP A 135 10.92 2.25 -7.80
N ARG A 136 11.81 2.91 -7.04
CA ARG A 136 11.99 2.65 -5.60
C ARG A 136 10.77 3.00 -4.77
N LEU A 137 10.12 4.13 -5.06
CA LEU A 137 8.89 4.53 -4.36
C LEU A 137 7.75 3.55 -4.64
N ARG A 138 7.56 3.20 -5.92
CA ARG A 138 6.54 2.24 -6.36
C ARG A 138 6.77 0.86 -5.76
N ALA A 139 8.01 0.39 -5.73
CA ALA A 139 8.36 -0.90 -5.16
C ALA A 139 7.96 -1.06 -3.69
N GLN A 140 8.18 -0.02 -2.87
CA GLN A 140 7.76 -0.01 -1.47
C GLN A 140 6.23 -0.05 -1.35
N ALA A 141 5.52 0.73 -2.16
CA ALA A 141 4.06 0.73 -2.17
C ALA A 141 3.48 -0.61 -2.67
N GLN A 142 4.08 -1.23 -3.69
CA GLN A 142 3.67 -2.56 -4.18
C GLN A 142 3.84 -3.63 -3.12
N PHE A 143 4.91 -3.59 -2.31
CA PHE A 143 5.06 -4.48 -1.16
C PHE A 143 3.87 -4.35 -0.20
N TRP A 144 3.45 -3.12 0.13
CA TRP A 144 2.30 -2.91 1.01
C TRP A 144 0.98 -3.36 0.37
N ARG A 145 0.80 -3.18 -0.94
CA ARG A 145 -0.37 -3.74 -1.64
C ARG A 145 -0.41 -5.27 -1.57
N ALA A 146 0.74 -5.90 -1.81
CA ALA A 146 0.90 -7.35 -1.70
C ALA A 146 0.58 -7.83 -0.27
N TRP A 147 0.99 -7.07 0.75
CA TRP A 147 0.66 -7.36 2.14
C TRP A 147 -0.86 -7.35 2.38
N ARG A 148 -1.56 -6.30 1.95
CA ARG A 148 -3.01 -6.18 2.14
C ARG A 148 -3.78 -7.28 1.39
N TYR A 149 -3.37 -7.60 0.17
CA TYR A 149 -3.96 -8.73 -0.55
C TYR A 149 -3.68 -10.06 0.13
N PHE A 150 -2.50 -10.24 0.71
CA PHE A 150 -2.19 -11.46 1.44
C PHE A 150 -3.02 -11.62 2.72
N ASP A 151 -3.34 -10.53 3.41
CA ASP A 151 -4.28 -10.55 4.54
C ASP A 151 -5.68 -10.97 4.07
N LEU A 152 -6.19 -10.38 2.99
CA LEU A 152 -7.49 -10.77 2.41
C LEU A 152 -7.51 -12.25 1.96
N VAL A 153 -6.50 -12.70 1.21
CA VAL A 153 -6.50 -14.04 0.61
C VAL A 153 -6.45 -15.15 1.66
N ARG A 154 -5.77 -14.90 2.78
CA ARG A 154 -5.67 -15.87 3.87
C ARG A 154 -7.01 -16.13 4.58
N VAL A 155 -7.89 -15.14 4.58
CA VAL A 155 -9.22 -15.24 5.21
C VAL A 155 -10.27 -15.68 4.21
N TYR A 156 -10.33 -15.00 3.07
CA TYR A 156 -11.44 -15.14 2.14
C TYR A 156 -11.11 -16.09 0.98
N GLY A 157 -9.83 -16.35 0.68
CA GLY A 157 -9.40 -16.98 -0.57
C GLY A 157 -9.40 -15.97 -1.71
N GLY A 158 -9.96 -16.32 -2.87
CA GLY A 158 -10.06 -15.39 -3.99
C GLY A 158 -10.82 -14.10 -3.61
N VAL A 159 -10.37 -12.94 -4.05
CA VAL A 159 -11.01 -11.64 -3.82
C VAL A 159 -10.89 -10.77 -5.07
N PRO A 160 -11.75 -9.74 -5.27
CA PRO A 160 -11.58 -8.81 -6.38
C PRO A 160 -10.20 -8.13 -6.41
N LEU A 161 -9.50 -8.26 -7.54
CA LEU A 161 -8.21 -7.60 -7.76
C LEU A 161 -8.42 -6.22 -8.38
N VAL A 162 -7.89 -5.20 -7.71
CA VAL A 162 -8.08 -3.78 -8.04
C VAL A 162 -6.71 -3.12 -8.02
N PHE A 163 -6.23 -2.70 -9.18
CA PHE A 163 -4.89 -2.11 -9.35
C PHE A 163 -4.91 -0.61 -9.67
N THR A 164 -6.11 -0.04 -9.78
CA THR A 164 -6.34 1.39 -10.01
C THR A 164 -7.20 1.94 -8.88
N PRO A 165 -6.97 3.18 -8.44
CA PRO A 165 -7.86 3.79 -7.46
C PRO A 165 -9.24 4.00 -8.10
N LEU A 166 -10.29 3.45 -7.48
CA LEU A 166 -11.66 3.71 -7.90
C LEU A 166 -12.13 5.06 -7.34
N ASP A 167 -12.95 5.76 -8.10
CA ASP A 167 -13.57 7.01 -7.65
C ASP A 167 -14.48 6.74 -6.45
N ALA A 168 -14.59 7.71 -5.53
CA ALA A 168 -15.32 7.54 -4.27
C ALA A 168 -16.78 8.03 -4.34
N VAL A 169 -17.14 8.79 -5.37
CA VAL A 169 -18.41 9.52 -5.45
C VAL A 169 -19.01 9.39 -6.84
N GLY A 170 -20.34 9.21 -6.90
CA GLY A 170 -21.11 9.15 -8.14
C GLY A 170 -21.59 7.75 -8.49
N ASP A 171 -22.70 7.66 -9.23
CA ASP A 171 -23.30 6.39 -9.63
C ASP A 171 -22.37 5.56 -10.53
N ASP A 172 -21.64 6.21 -11.43
CA ASP A 172 -20.62 5.57 -12.27
C ASP A 172 -19.47 4.98 -11.45
N ALA A 173 -19.10 5.65 -10.35
CA ALA A 173 -18.07 5.15 -9.44
C ALA A 173 -18.56 3.90 -8.71
N ARG A 174 -19.81 3.91 -8.22
CA ARG A 174 -20.46 2.75 -7.61
C ARG A 174 -20.54 1.59 -8.60
N ALA A 175 -20.95 1.84 -9.84
CA ALA A 175 -21.03 0.81 -10.88
C ALA A 175 -19.68 0.10 -11.09
N LYS A 176 -18.56 0.84 -11.05
CA LYS A 176 -17.19 0.29 -11.18
C LYS A 176 -16.72 -0.54 -9.98
N THR A 177 -17.43 -0.50 -8.84
CA THR A 177 -17.10 -1.34 -7.67
C THR A 177 -17.68 -2.75 -7.75
N TYR A 178 -18.61 -3.03 -8.67
CA TYR A 178 -19.19 -4.36 -8.86
C TYR A 178 -18.23 -5.27 -9.65
N LEU A 179 -17.11 -5.62 -9.02
CA LEU A 179 -16.09 -6.47 -9.62
C LEU A 179 -16.34 -7.94 -9.26
N PRO A 180 -16.16 -8.86 -10.23
CA PRO A 180 -16.24 -10.28 -9.94
C PRO A 180 -15.10 -10.69 -9.02
N ARG A 181 -15.35 -11.72 -8.24
CA ARG A 181 -14.35 -12.37 -7.41
C ARG A 181 -13.31 -13.07 -8.29
N ASN A 182 -12.02 -12.74 -8.14
CA ASN A 182 -10.94 -13.50 -8.78
C ASN A 182 -10.71 -14.83 -8.06
N THR A 183 -10.02 -15.77 -8.73
CA THR A 183 -9.65 -17.03 -8.09
C THR A 183 -8.56 -16.82 -7.03
N THR A 184 -8.50 -17.71 -6.04
CA THR A 184 -7.42 -17.71 -5.04
C THR A 184 -6.04 -17.76 -5.68
N THR A 185 -5.90 -18.56 -6.74
CA THR A 185 -4.67 -18.69 -7.52
C THR A 185 -4.27 -17.36 -8.18
N ASP A 186 -5.21 -16.63 -8.77
CA ASP A 186 -4.92 -15.34 -9.39
C ASP A 186 -4.50 -14.30 -8.35
N CYS A 187 -5.10 -14.36 -7.16
CA CYS A 187 -4.72 -13.45 -6.08
C CYS A 187 -3.28 -13.72 -5.59
N PHE A 188 -2.91 -14.99 -5.38
CA PHE A 188 -1.52 -15.35 -5.07
C PHE A 188 -0.54 -14.91 -6.16
N LYS A 189 -0.90 -15.10 -7.44
CA LYS A 189 -0.09 -14.62 -8.58
C LYS A 189 0.09 -13.11 -8.56
N ALA A 190 -0.97 -12.35 -8.28
CA ALA A 190 -0.89 -10.89 -8.18
C ALA A 190 0.01 -10.43 -7.02
N ILE A 191 -0.11 -11.04 -5.84
CA ILE A 191 0.75 -10.78 -4.68
C ILE A 191 2.21 -11.03 -5.04
N VAL A 192 2.50 -12.19 -5.66
CA VAL A 192 3.86 -12.54 -6.08
C VAL A 192 4.41 -11.56 -7.13
N ALA A 193 3.60 -11.11 -8.08
CA ALA A 193 4.03 -10.15 -9.10
C ALA A 193 4.42 -8.78 -8.51
N ASP A 194 3.67 -8.29 -7.51
CA ASP A 194 4.04 -7.06 -6.79
C ASP A 194 5.34 -7.24 -5.99
N LEU A 195 5.53 -8.41 -5.37
CA LEU A 195 6.75 -8.70 -4.62
C LEU A 195 7.97 -8.89 -5.53
N ASP A 196 7.82 -9.51 -6.69
CA ASP A 196 8.89 -9.64 -7.68
C ASP A 196 9.31 -8.28 -8.23
N SER A 197 8.34 -7.40 -8.51
CA SER A 197 8.60 -6.01 -8.87
C SER A 197 9.37 -5.28 -7.77
N ALA A 198 8.98 -5.50 -6.50
CA ALA A 198 9.65 -4.90 -5.36
C ALA A 198 11.10 -5.42 -5.20
N ILE A 199 11.31 -6.73 -5.31
CA ILE A 199 12.64 -7.36 -5.23
C ILE A 199 13.57 -6.83 -6.33
N ALA A 200 13.05 -6.58 -7.53
CA ALA A 200 13.87 -6.04 -8.62
C ALA A 200 14.37 -4.62 -8.35
N ALA A 201 13.52 -3.75 -7.81
CA ALA A 201 13.77 -2.31 -7.71
C ALA A 201 14.34 -1.82 -6.37
N LEU A 202 14.12 -2.56 -5.27
CA LEU A 202 14.58 -2.14 -3.94
C LEU A 202 16.08 -2.38 -3.74
N PRO A 203 16.75 -1.54 -2.92
CA PRO A 203 18.11 -1.83 -2.50
C PRO A 203 18.14 -3.00 -1.50
N ALA A 204 19.28 -3.67 -1.39
CA ALA A 204 19.45 -4.72 -0.38
C ALA A 204 19.59 -4.16 1.04
N LYS A 205 20.24 -3.00 1.18
CA LYS A 205 20.31 -2.20 2.40
C LYS A 205 20.14 -0.72 2.06
N TRP A 206 19.48 0.02 2.94
CA TRP A 206 19.38 1.47 2.83
C TRP A 206 20.67 2.12 3.34
N ALA A 207 21.19 3.11 2.60
CA ALA A 207 22.44 3.78 2.94
C ALA A 207 22.26 4.87 4.01
N ALA A 208 21.10 5.53 4.02
CA ALA A 208 20.78 6.56 4.99
C ALA A 208 20.16 5.91 6.24
N SER A 209 20.60 6.33 7.42
CA SER A 209 20.00 5.91 8.70
C SER A 209 18.53 6.29 8.81
N ALA A 210 18.13 7.41 8.20
CA ALA A 210 16.73 7.87 8.16
C ALA A 210 15.79 6.95 7.37
N ASP A 211 16.32 6.05 6.54
CA ASP A 211 15.56 5.05 5.79
C ASP A 211 15.59 3.68 6.47
N TRP A 212 16.16 3.58 7.68
CA TRP A 212 16.08 2.36 8.47
C TRP A 212 14.62 2.02 8.79
N GLY A 213 14.25 0.74 8.72
CA GLY A 213 12.86 0.27 8.81
C GLY A 213 12.08 0.30 7.49
N ARG A 214 12.55 1.01 6.45
CA ARG A 214 11.91 0.92 5.11
C ARG A 214 12.08 -0.46 4.50
N ILE A 215 11.06 -0.89 3.75
CA ILE A 215 11.08 -2.15 3.02
C ILE A 215 12.30 -2.18 2.10
N ASN A 216 13.10 -3.23 2.24
CA ASN A 216 14.24 -3.50 1.37
C ASN A 216 14.00 -4.77 0.55
N LYS A 217 14.94 -5.09 -0.34
CA LYS A 217 14.87 -6.26 -1.21
C LYS A 217 14.74 -7.58 -0.43
N GLY A 218 15.45 -7.70 0.69
CA GLY A 218 15.40 -8.87 1.55
C GLY A 218 14.05 -9.03 2.24
N SER A 219 13.45 -7.94 2.73
CA SER A 219 12.10 -7.95 3.30
C SER A 219 11.06 -8.42 2.28
N ALA A 220 11.13 -7.94 1.04
CA ALA A 220 10.23 -8.36 -0.04
C ALA A 220 10.42 -9.84 -0.41
N ALA A 221 11.67 -10.32 -0.50
CA ALA A 221 11.97 -11.72 -0.79
C ALA A 221 11.49 -12.66 0.34
N ALA A 222 11.75 -12.30 1.60
CA ALA A 222 11.30 -13.07 2.76
C ALA A 222 9.76 -13.13 2.84
N PHE A 223 9.08 -12.02 2.53
CA PHE A 223 7.63 -12.01 2.49
C PHE A 223 7.07 -12.83 1.32
N LYS A 224 7.70 -12.79 0.13
CA LYS A 224 7.35 -13.67 -1.00
C LYS A 224 7.45 -15.14 -0.61
N ALA A 225 8.52 -15.53 0.09
CA ALA A 225 8.68 -16.89 0.60
C ALA A 225 7.53 -17.29 1.53
N ARG A 226 7.13 -16.41 2.47
CA ARG A 226 5.98 -16.64 3.36
C ARG A 226 4.67 -16.81 2.59
N VAL A 227 4.42 -15.96 1.60
CA VAL A 227 3.22 -16.03 0.74
C VAL A 227 3.15 -17.37 0.01
N LEU A 228 4.25 -17.79 -0.62
CA LEU A 228 4.32 -19.05 -1.36
C LEU A 228 4.21 -20.27 -0.46
N LEU A 229 4.78 -20.20 0.75
CA LEU A 229 4.62 -21.24 1.76
C LEU A 229 3.15 -21.39 2.17
N THR A 230 2.44 -20.27 2.37
CA THR A 230 0.98 -20.31 2.61
C THR A 230 0.22 -20.87 1.41
N ALA A 231 0.58 -20.51 0.18
CA ALA A 231 -0.04 -21.07 -1.03
C ALA A 231 0.19 -22.59 -1.19
N ALA A 232 1.29 -23.12 -0.65
CA ALA A 232 1.62 -24.55 -0.64
C ALA A 232 0.94 -25.32 0.51
N SER A 233 0.45 -24.63 1.54
CA SER A 233 -0.18 -25.26 2.71
C SER A 233 -1.44 -26.08 2.36
N PRO A 234 -1.85 -27.06 3.19
CA PRO A 234 -3.02 -27.90 2.92
C PRO A 234 -4.32 -27.11 2.64
N GLN A 235 -4.46 -25.93 3.25
CA GLN A 235 -5.61 -25.04 3.06
C GLN A 235 -5.74 -24.53 1.60
N PHE A 236 -4.62 -24.26 0.93
CA PHE A 236 -4.56 -23.70 -0.43
C PHE A 236 -3.99 -24.68 -1.47
N ASN A 237 -3.60 -25.87 -1.00
CA ASN A 237 -3.07 -26.98 -1.78
C ASN A 237 -3.65 -28.32 -1.32
N PRO A 238 -4.97 -28.53 -1.38
CA PRO A 238 -5.61 -29.75 -0.87
C PRO A 238 -5.22 -31.01 -1.66
N SER A 239 -4.75 -30.85 -2.90
CA SER A 239 -4.22 -31.95 -3.73
C SER A 239 -2.76 -32.29 -3.43
N ASP A 240 -2.13 -31.59 -2.48
CA ASP A 240 -0.70 -31.72 -2.12
C ASP A 240 0.24 -31.70 -3.34
N ASP A 241 0.04 -30.74 -4.24
CA ASP A 241 0.91 -30.57 -5.40
C ASP A 241 2.33 -30.19 -4.96
N ALA A 242 3.27 -31.11 -5.17
CA ALA A 242 4.69 -30.96 -4.83
C ALA A 242 5.36 -29.77 -5.55
N ALA A 243 4.83 -29.31 -6.68
CA ALA A 243 5.37 -28.15 -7.40
C ALA A 243 5.23 -26.86 -6.58
N LYS A 244 4.16 -26.72 -5.78
CA LYS A 244 3.97 -25.55 -4.91
C LYS A 244 4.98 -25.53 -3.77
N TRP A 245 5.26 -26.68 -3.16
CA TRP A 245 6.29 -26.83 -2.13
C TRP A 245 7.69 -26.53 -2.68
N THR A 246 7.99 -27.02 -3.89
CA THR A 246 9.25 -26.74 -4.59
C THR A 246 9.41 -25.24 -4.85
N THR A 247 8.34 -24.57 -5.29
CA THR A 247 8.34 -23.11 -5.53
C THR A 247 8.55 -22.32 -4.23
N ALA A 248 7.87 -22.71 -3.15
CA ALA A 248 8.03 -22.09 -1.84
C ALA A 248 9.45 -22.26 -1.27
N TYR A 249 10.03 -23.46 -1.42
CA TYR A 249 11.41 -23.75 -1.04
C TYR A 249 12.40 -22.87 -1.81
N ALA A 250 12.27 -22.79 -3.13
CA ALA A 250 13.15 -21.97 -3.97
C ALA A 250 13.10 -20.48 -3.58
N ALA A 251 11.90 -19.94 -3.31
CA ALA A 251 11.76 -18.57 -2.84
C ALA A 251 12.38 -18.35 -1.44
N SER A 252 12.28 -19.34 -0.56
CA SER A 252 12.87 -19.29 0.78
C SER A 252 14.40 -19.30 0.73
N GLN A 253 14.98 -20.16 -0.11
CA GLN A 253 16.42 -20.22 -0.36
C GLN A 253 16.94 -18.94 -1.01
N GLN A 254 16.18 -18.37 -1.97
CA GLN A 254 16.51 -17.08 -2.58
C GLN A 254 16.55 -15.97 -1.52
N ALA A 255 15.55 -15.90 -0.65
CA ALA A 255 15.48 -14.90 0.41
C ALA A 255 16.66 -15.05 1.40
N GLN A 256 16.94 -16.28 1.85
CA GLN A 256 18.07 -16.57 2.74
C GLN A 256 19.39 -16.14 2.11
N THR A 257 19.67 -16.58 0.88
CA THR A 257 20.91 -16.26 0.16
C THR A 257 21.09 -14.76 0.00
N LEU A 258 20.01 -14.07 -0.36
CA LEU A 258 20.02 -12.62 -0.54
C LEU A 258 20.32 -11.90 0.78
N LEU A 259 19.70 -12.31 1.87
CA LEU A 259 19.92 -11.73 3.20
C LEU A 259 21.36 -11.99 3.68
N SER A 260 21.84 -13.23 3.63
CA SER A 260 23.19 -13.60 4.06
C SER A 260 24.28 -12.87 3.26
N ASN A 261 24.13 -12.78 1.93
CA ASN A 261 25.07 -12.05 1.08
C ASN A 261 25.11 -10.54 1.36
N ASN A 262 24.10 -10.00 2.03
CA ASN A 262 24.04 -8.59 2.40
C ASN A 262 24.28 -8.37 3.90
N GLY A 263 24.85 -9.36 4.61
CA GLY A 263 25.26 -9.22 6.00
C GLY A 263 24.09 -9.20 6.99
N TYR A 264 23.00 -9.90 6.68
CA TYR A 264 22.00 -10.30 7.66
C TYR A 264 22.38 -11.67 8.24
N ALA A 265 22.21 -11.84 9.54
CA ALA A 265 22.56 -13.04 10.28
C ALA A 265 21.74 -13.11 11.58
N LEU A 266 21.74 -14.26 12.24
CA LEU A 266 21.17 -14.34 13.59
C LEU A 266 21.95 -13.46 14.55
N HIS A 267 21.23 -12.85 15.50
CA HIS A 267 21.86 -12.07 16.55
C HIS A 267 22.67 -13.01 17.45
N ALA A 268 23.88 -12.60 17.86
CA ALA A 268 24.78 -13.45 18.64
C ALA A 268 24.22 -13.81 20.02
N SER A 269 23.33 -12.96 20.55
CA SER A 269 22.70 -13.11 21.86
C SER A 269 21.21 -12.84 21.77
N TYR A 270 20.38 -13.84 22.02
CA TYR A 270 18.92 -13.72 21.86
C TYR A 270 18.28 -12.67 22.79
N ASP A 271 18.80 -12.52 24.00
CA ASP A 271 18.37 -11.53 24.99
C ASP A 271 18.62 -10.08 24.53
N GLN A 272 19.71 -9.85 23.80
CA GLN A 272 20.09 -8.52 23.31
C GLN A 272 19.33 -8.09 22.05
N LEU A 273 18.66 -9.02 21.37
CA LEU A 273 17.91 -8.77 20.13
C LEU A 273 16.93 -7.61 20.28
N TRP A 274 16.28 -7.52 21.44
CA TRP A 274 15.18 -6.59 21.74
C TRP A 274 15.67 -5.20 22.17
N PHE A 275 16.95 -5.06 22.50
CA PHE A 275 17.53 -3.80 22.97
C PHE A 275 18.37 -3.13 21.88
N GLN A 276 18.74 -3.85 20.82
CA GLN A 276 19.43 -3.28 19.67
C GLN A 276 18.41 -2.72 18.67
N GLU A 277 18.07 -1.44 18.83
CA GLU A 277 17.11 -0.75 17.96
C GLU A 277 17.62 -0.61 16.52
N THR A 278 18.91 -0.33 16.30
CA THR A 278 19.47 -0.13 14.95
C THR A 278 20.67 -1.03 14.68
N GLY A 279 20.82 -1.43 13.41
CA GLY A 279 21.93 -2.29 12.98
C GLY A 279 21.85 -3.74 13.45
N ASN A 280 20.70 -4.17 13.98
CA ASN A 280 20.47 -5.57 14.33
C ASN A 280 20.55 -6.45 13.06
N PRO A 281 21.49 -7.42 12.99
CA PRO A 281 21.70 -8.25 11.80
C PRO A 281 20.54 -9.21 11.51
N GLU A 282 19.70 -9.51 12.51
CA GLU A 282 18.56 -10.43 12.37
C GLU A 282 17.28 -9.69 11.92
N ALA A 283 17.25 -8.38 12.11
CA ALA A 283 16.11 -7.53 11.84
C ALA A 283 15.90 -7.27 10.33
N VAL A 284 15.16 -8.16 9.66
CA VAL A 284 14.89 -8.08 8.20
C VAL A 284 13.81 -7.05 7.85
N LEU A 285 12.77 -6.95 8.67
CA LEU A 285 11.69 -5.96 8.59
C LEU A 285 11.39 -5.52 10.02
N VAL A 286 11.45 -4.23 10.27
CA VAL A 286 11.14 -3.62 11.57
C VAL A 286 10.09 -2.53 11.36
N THR A 287 9.23 -2.37 12.36
CA THR A 287 8.06 -1.49 12.35
C THR A 287 8.07 -0.63 13.59
#